data_AF-A0A3S9VLF9-F1
#
_entry.id   AF-A0A3S9VLF9-F1
#
_cell.length_a   1.000
_cell.length_b   1.000
_cell.length_c   1.000
_cell.angle_alpha   90.00
_cell.angle_beta   90.00
_cell.angle_gamma   90.00
#
_symmetry.space_group_name_H-M   'P 1'
#
loop_
_entity.id
_entity.type
_entity.pdbx_description
1 polymer ?
#
loop_
_entity_poly.entity_id
_entity_poly.type
_entity_poly.pdbx_seq_one_letter_code
_entity_poly.pdbx_strand_id
1 'polypeptide(L)'
;MARDLSLALDAASKRMRRSKSEIVQAAVAAYLSPDADEAAEAAVTRRLDRMSRELERLGRDLTISNEAIALFVKAWLTATPALAAGDQKAQNAKGQERYVGFLEALSRRLASGRLLRAEVLQDHEAET
;
A
#
# COMPACT_ATOMS: atom_id res chain seq x y z
N MET A 1 16.45 35.34 23.67
CA MET A 1 15.02 35.06 23.98
C MET A 1 14.08 36.06 23.31
N ALA A 2 13.89 37.29 23.82
CA ALA A 2 12.89 38.23 23.25
C ALA A 2 13.22 38.70 21.81
N ARG A 3 14.51 38.93 21.51
CA ARG A 3 14.97 39.31 20.16
C ARG A 3 14.80 38.17 19.16
N ASP A 4 15.09 36.95 19.58
CA ASP A 4 14.97 35.75 18.74
C ASP A 4 13.50 35.45 18.42
N LEU A 5 12.59 35.67 19.38
CA LEU A 5 11.15 35.52 19.18
C LEU A 5 10.61 36.54 18.17
N SER A 6 11.06 37.79 18.25
CA SER A 6 10.68 38.81 17.27
C SER A 6 11.14 38.42 15.86
N LEU A 7 12.37 37.90 15.71
CA LEU A 7 12.87 37.46 14.41
C LEU A 7 12.09 36.25 13.88
N ALA A 8 11.76 35.28 14.74
CA ALA A 8 10.93 34.14 14.38
C ALA A 8 9.51 34.55 13.96
N LEU A 9 8.90 35.51 14.67
CA LEU A 9 7.58 36.04 14.34
C LEU A 9 7.57 36.79 13.00
N ASP A 10 8.63 37.53 12.70
CA ASP A 10 8.81 38.22 11.41
C ASP A 10 8.92 37.22 10.26
N ALA A 11 9.67 36.13 10.46
CA ALA A 11 9.78 35.06 9.48
C ALA A 11 8.45 34.33 9.26
N ALA A 12 7.73 34.02 10.35
CA ALA A 12 6.42 33.35 10.30
C ALA A 12 5.37 34.21 9.59
N SER A 13 5.32 35.52 9.90
CA SER A 13 4.42 36.47 9.25
C SER A 13 4.59 36.49 7.73
N LYS A 14 5.84 36.48 7.24
CA LYS A 14 6.15 36.43 5.81
C LYS A 14 5.76 35.09 5.19
N ARG A 15 6.12 33.97 5.82
CA ARG A 15 5.83 32.60 5.32
C ARG A 15 4.33 32.33 5.21
N MET A 16 3.58 32.73 6.23
CA MET A 16 2.14 32.42 6.35
C MET A 16 1.25 33.52 5.74
N ARG A 17 1.83 34.64 5.29
CA ARG A 17 1.12 35.83 4.79
C ARG A 17 0.04 36.35 5.77
N ARG A 18 0.38 36.37 7.07
CA ARG A 18 -0.49 36.83 8.16
C ARG A 18 0.18 37.93 8.98
N SER A 19 -0.60 38.81 9.60
CA SER A 19 -0.04 39.87 10.44
C SER A 19 0.58 39.29 11.73
N LYS A 20 1.59 39.96 12.29
CA LYS A 20 2.19 39.54 13.57
C LYS A 20 1.15 39.48 14.69
N SER A 21 0.22 40.45 14.72
CA SER A 21 -0.88 40.51 15.70
C SER A 21 -1.82 39.33 15.57
N GLU A 22 -2.18 38.94 14.35
CA GLU A 22 -3.04 37.78 14.08
C GLU A 22 -2.37 36.47 14.53
N ILE A 23 -1.07 36.32 14.25
CA ILE A 23 -0.30 35.15 14.70
C ILE A 23 -0.23 35.08 16.22
N VAL A 24 0.05 36.21 16.91
CA VAL A 24 0.10 36.27 18.38
C VAL A 24 -1.27 35.97 18.99
N GLN A 25 -2.34 36.56 18.45
CA GLN A 25 -3.69 36.33 18.94
C GLN A 25 -4.09 34.86 18.79
N ALA A 26 -3.80 34.24 17.64
CA ALA A 26 -4.05 32.81 17.43
C ALA A 26 -3.22 31.92 18.37
N ALA A 27 -1.94 32.25 18.58
CA ALA A 27 -1.07 31.50 19.49
C ALA A 27 -1.54 31.60 20.95
N VAL A 28 -1.96 32.78 21.41
CA VAL A 28 -2.50 32.98 22.76
C VAL A 28 -3.85 32.28 22.91
N ALA A 29 -4.74 32.36 21.91
CA ALA A 29 -6.01 31.64 21.93
C ALA A 29 -5.82 30.12 22.00
N ALA A 30 -4.83 29.58 21.27
CA ALA A 30 -4.47 28.17 21.34
C ALA A 30 -3.88 27.80 22.71
N TYR A 31 -2.92 28.58 23.22
CA TYR A 31 -2.30 28.35 24.53
C TYR A 31 -3.31 28.38 25.69
N LEU A 32 -4.34 29.21 25.59
CA LEU A 32 -5.40 29.32 26.59
C LEU A 32 -6.54 28.33 26.38
N SER A 33 -6.50 27.48 25.35
CA SER A 33 -7.51 26.45 25.11
C SER A 33 -7.07 25.15 25.79
N PRO A 34 -7.68 24.77 26.93
CA PRO A 34 -7.21 23.64 27.73
C PRO A 34 -7.29 22.30 26.98
N ASP A 35 -8.25 22.19 26.07
CA ASP A 35 -8.61 20.92 25.42
C ASP A 35 -8.09 20.81 23.97
N ALA A 36 -7.50 21.88 23.42
CA ALA A 36 -7.14 21.90 21.99
C ALA A 36 -6.03 20.91 21.64
N ASP A 37 -5.00 20.85 22.49
CA ASP A 37 -3.87 19.94 22.30
C ASP A 37 -4.31 18.48 22.53
N GLU A 38 -5.07 18.21 23.60
CA GLU A 38 -5.62 16.88 23.88
C GLU A 38 -6.56 16.39 22.78
N ALA A 39 -7.41 17.27 22.24
CA ALA A 39 -8.32 16.93 21.14
C ALA A 39 -7.56 16.63 19.84
N ALA A 40 -6.50 17.38 19.56
CA ALA A 40 -5.64 17.16 18.40
C ALA A 40 -4.90 15.82 18.51
N GLU A 41 -4.31 15.54 19.67
CA GLU A 41 -3.64 14.26 19.95
C GLU A 41 -4.64 13.08 19.84
N ALA A 42 -5.82 13.20 20.44
CA ALA A 42 -6.87 12.18 20.34
C ALA A 42 -7.36 11.96 18.90
N ALA A 43 -7.38 13.01 18.06
CA ALA A 43 -7.72 12.86 16.64
C ALA A 43 -6.63 12.10 15.86
N VAL A 44 -5.35 12.34 16.16
CA VAL A 44 -4.23 11.61 15.56
C VAL A 44 -4.26 10.14 15.97
N THR A 45 -4.41 9.84 17.26
CA THR A 45 -4.49 8.46 17.77
C THR A 45 -5.63 7.69 17.11
N ARG A 46 -6.84 8.28 17.03
CA ARG A 46 -7.98 7.65 16.34
C ARG A 46 -7.72 7.39 14.86
N ARG A 47 -6.99 8.27 14.18
CA ARG A 47 -6.60 8.06 12.79
C ARG A 47 -5.60 6.91 12.66
N LEU A 48 -4.60 6.84 13.54
CA LEU A 48 -3.63 5.75 13.57
C LEU A 48 -4.32 4.41 13.84
N ASP A 49 -5.23 4.33 14.81
CA ASP A 49 -5.99 3.12 15.09
C ASP A 49 -6.79 2.64 13.88
N ARG A 50 -7.40 3.57 13.14
CA ARG A 50 -8.12 3.26 11.90
C ARG A 50 -7.17 2.70 10.84
N MET A 51 -6.01 3.32 10.64
CA MET A 51 -5.00 2.85 9.70
C MET A 51 -4.49 1.46 10.07
N SER A 52 -4.25 1.19 11.35
CA SER A 52 -3.84 -0.14 11.82
C SER A 52 -4.88 -1.21 11.50
N ARG A 53 -6.17 -0.92 11.72
CA ARG A 53 -7.26 -1.85 11.37
C ARG A 53 -7.39 -2.07 9.86
N GLU A 54 -7.19 -1.02 9.06
CA GLU A 54 -7.17 -1.12 7.60
C GLU A 54 -6.00 -1.99 7.12
N LEU A 55 -4.82 -1.84 7.72
CA LEU A 55 -3.64 -2.66 7.42
C LEU A 55 -3.84 -4.14 7.83
N GLU A 56 -4.44 -4.41 8.98
CA GLU A 56 -4.79 -5.78 9.39
C GLU A 56 -5.75 -6.44 8.41
N ARG A 57 -6.78 -5.70 7.97
CA ARG A 57 -7.73 -6.18 6.95
C ARG A 57 -7.02 -6.44 5.62
N LEU A 58 -6.18 -5.52 5.16
CA LEU A 58 -5.39 -5.69 3.95
C LEU A 58 -4.49 -6.93 4.05
N GLY A 59 -3.83 -7.14 5.19
CA GLY A 59 -3.02 -8.33 5.44
C GLY A 59 -3.82 -9.62 5.31
N ARG A 60 -5.04 -9.65 5.86
CA ARG A 60 -5.96 -10.79 5.69
C ARG A 60 -6.35 -11.02 4.24
N ASP A 61 -6.73 -9.96 3.52
CA ASP A 61 -7.13 -10.03 2.12
C ASP A 61 -5.98 -10.50 1.22
N LEU A 62 -4.74 -10.09 1.53
CA LEU A 62 -3.52 -10.57 0.87
C LEU A 62 -3.28 -12.06 1.12
N THR A 63 -3.46 -12.53 2.37
CA THR A 63 -3.33 -13.97 2.68
C THR A 63 -4.34 -14.79 1.89
N ILE A 64 -5.61 -14.38 1.87
CA ILE A 64 -6.67 -15.06 1.08
C ILE A 64 -6.31 -15.07 -0.40
N SER A 65 -5.83 -13.94 -0.93
CA SER A 65 -5.41 -13.84 -2.33
C SER A 65 -4.25 -14.79 -2.65
N ASN A 66 -3.27 -14.91 -1.77
CA ASN A 66 -2.16 -15.83 -1.92
C ASN A 66 -2.61 -17.30 -1.86
N GLU A 67 -3.53 -17.65 -0.96
CA GLU A 67 -4.13 -18.99 -0.91
C GLU A 67 -4.89 -19.32 -2.20
N ALA A 68 -5.69 -18.38 -2.72
CA ALA A 68 -6.42 -18.54 -3.98
C ALA A 68 -5.46 -18.75 -5.17
N ILE A 69 -4.36 -17.98 -5.24
CA ILE A 69 -3.32 -18.15 -6.26
C ILE A 69 -2.65 -19.52 -6.12
N ALA A 70 -2.32 -19.95 -4.91
CA ALA A 70 -1.71 -21.25 -4.67
C ALA A 70 -2.62 -22.40 -5.13
N LEU A 71 -3.93 -22.32 -4.82
CA LEU A 71 -4.93 -23.28 -5.30
C LEU A 71 -5.08 -23.25 -6.82
N PHE A 72 -5.10 -22.07 -7.44
CA PHE A 72 -5.16 -21.91 -8.89
C PHE A 72 -3.94 -22.54 -9.58
N VAL A 73 -2.73 -22.23 -9.11
CA VAL A 73 -1.50 -22.82 -9.65
C VAL A 73 -1.54 -24.34 -9.49
N LYS A 74 -1.90 -24.85 -8.30
CA LYS A 74 -2.03 -26.30 -8.08
C LYS A 74 -3.02 -26.92 -9.08
N ALA A 75 -4.21 -26.35 -9.23
CA ALA A 75 -5.22 -26.84 -10.18
C ALA A 75 -4.67 -26.84 -11.61
N TRP A 76 -4.03 -25.75 -12.04
CA TRP A 76 -3.44 -25.61 -13.38
C TRP A 76 -2.33 -26.64 -13.65
N LEU A 77 -1.48 -26.93 -12.67
CA LEU A 77 -0.44 -27.95 -12.79
C LEU A 77 -1.04 -29.37 -12.88
N THR A 78 -2.16 -29.62 -12.20
CA THR A 78 -2.85 -30.91 -12.22
C THR A 78 -3.82 -31.10 -13.38
N ALA A 79 -4.23 -30.02 -14.07
CA ALA A 79 -5.19 -30.04 -15.19
C ALA A 79 -4.63 -30.61 -16.50
N THR A 80 -3.59 -31.45 -16.44
CA THR A 80 -3.09 -32.16 -17.63
C THR A 80 -4.19 -33.09 -18.13
N PRO A 81 -4.69 -32.96 -19.38
CA PRO A 81 -5.64 -33.93 -19.94
C PRO A 81 -5.03 -35.31 -19.76
N ALA A 82 -5.74 -36.21 -19.10
CA ALA A 82 -5.21 -37.52 -18.75
C ALA A 82 -4.64 -38.18 -20.01
N LEU A 83 -3.31 -38.22 -20.12
CA LEU A 83 -2.65 -39.20 -20.97
C LEU A 83 -3.17 -40.55 -20.47
N ALA A 84 -3.66 -41.36 -21.41
CA ALA A 84 -4.37 -42.63 -21.16
C ALA A 84 -3.90 -43.29 -19.86
N ALA A 85 -4.85 -43.54 -18.95
CA ALA A 85 -4.64 -43.96 -17.56
C ALA A 85 -3.43 -44.90 -17.41
N GLY A 86 -2.27 -44.35 -17.02
CA GLY A 86 -1.04 -45.15 -17.04
C GLY A 86 0.20 -44.53 -16.45
N ASP A 87 0.43 -43.21 -16.59
CA ASP A 87 1.71 -42.65 -16.19
C ASP A 87 1.61 -41.42 -15.28
N GLN A 88 1.26 -41.67 -14.00
CA GLN A 88 1.25 -40.66 -12.94
C GLN A 88 2.62 -39.96 -12.79
N LYS A 89 3.71 -40.68 -13.10
CA LYS A 89 5.07 -40.13 -13.04
C LYS A 89 5.29 -39.09 -14.14
N ALA A 90 4.84 -39.37 -15.37
CA ALA A 90 4.88 -38.39 -16.46
C ALA A 90 3.99 -37.16 -16.18
N GLN A 91 2.82 -37.35 -15.57
CA GLN A 91 1.95 -36.23 -15.15
C GLN A 91 2.62 -35.33 -14.11
N ASN A 92 3.23 -35.93 -13.07
CA ASN A 92 3.94 -35.19 -12.03
C ASN A 92 5.15 -34.44 -12.60
N ALA A 93 5.92 -35.04 -13.51
CA ALA A 93 7.06 -34.40 -14.16
C ALA A 93 6.63 -33.16 -14.96
N LYS A 94 5.51 -33.25 -15.71
CA LYS A 94 4.98 -32.13 -16.49
C LYS A 94 4.44 -31.00 -15.62
N GLY A 95 3.81 -31.32 -14.50
CA GLY A 95 3.42 -30.35 -13.48
C GLY A 95 4.64 -29.61 -12.90
N GLN A 96 5.71 -30.34 -12.58
CA GLN A 96 6.93 -29.74 -12.05
C GLN A 96 7.60 -28.80 -13.07
N GLU A 97 7.68 -29.18 -14.34
CA GLU A 97 8.22 -28.35 -15.43
C GLU A 97 7.46 -27.02 -15.54
N ARG A 98 6.12 -27.08 -15.55
CA ARG A 98 5.26 -25.89 -15.59
C ARG A 98 5.43 -24.99 -14.38
N TYR A 99 5.63 -25.56 -13.18
CA TYR A 99 5.86 -24.79 -11.96
C TYR A 99 7.15 -23.99 -12.03
N VAL A 100 8.25 -24.61 -12.49
CA VAL A 100 9.55 -23.93 -12.67
C VAL A 100 9.42 -22.80 -13.69
N GLY A 101 8.78 -23.06 -14.83
CA GLY A 101 8.54 -22.03 -15.85
C GLY A 101 7.71 -20.85 -15.33
N PHE A 102 6.70 -21.12 -14.49
CA PHE A 102 5.93 -20.06 -13.81
C PHE A 102 6.81 -19.22 -12.87
N LEU A 103 7.63 -19.85 -12.03
CA LEU A 103 8.52 -19.13 -11.11
C LEU A 103 9.52 -18.25 -11.86
N GLU A 104 10.08 -18.73 -12.96
CA GLU A 104 10.99 -17.94 -13.79
C GLU A 104 10.28 -16.74 -14.42
N ALA A 105 9.09 -16.92 -14.98
CA ALA A 105 8.31 -15.83 -15.56
C ALA A 105 7.92 -14.79 -14.50
N LEU A 106 7.50 -15.25 -13.32
CA LEU A 106 7.17 -14.38 -12.19
C LEU A 106 8.40 -13.60 -11.71
N SER A 107 9.55 -14.26 -11.55
CA SER A 107 10.80 -13.63 -11.14
C SER A 107 11.26 -12.55 -12.12
N ARG A 108 11.31 -12.86 -13.42
CA ARG A 108 11.64 -11.88 -14.48
C ARG A 108 10.72 -10.67 -14.41
N ARG A 109 9.44 -10.90 -14.16
CA ARG A 109 8.46 -9.83 -14.06
C ARG A 109 8.63 -8.96 -12.83
N LEU A 110 8.82 -9.55 -11.66
CA LEU A 110 9.09 -8.81 -10.43
C LEU A 110 10.35 -7.93 -10.58
N ALA A 111 11.40 -8.46 -11.21
CA ALA A 111 12.61 -7.71 -11.51
C ALA A 111 12.38 -6.54 -12.48
N SER A 112 11.39 -6.63 -13.36
CA SER A 112 11.05 -5.55 -14.31
C SER A 112 10.32 -4.36 -13.68
N GLY A 113 9.76 -4.51 -12.47
CA GLY A 113 8.97 -3.49 -11.79
C GLY A 113 7.62 -3.14 -12.45
N ARG A 114 7.27 -3.78 -13.58
CA ARG A 114 5.99 -3.54 -14.27
C ARG A 114 4.87 -4.31 -13.61
N LEU A 115 3.75 -3.61 -13.39
CA LEU A 115 2.56 -4.18 -12.81
C LEU A 115 1.64 -4.70 -13.92
N LEU A 116 1.11 -5.92 -13.75
CA LEU A 116 0.16 -6.54 -14.68
C LEU A 116 -1.03 -5.65 -15.04
N ARG A 117 -1.54 -4.91 -14.05
CA ARG A 117 -2.66 -4.00 -14.26
C ARG A 117 -2.38 -2.97 -15.34
N ALA A 118 -1.14 -2.46 -15.43
CA ALA A 118 -0.78 -1.42 -16.37
C ALA A 118 -0.74 -1.97 -17.81
N GLU A 119 -0.28 -3.21 -17.98
CA GLU A 119 -0.23 -3.89 -19.27
C GLU A 119 -1.64 -4.26 -19.76
N VAL A 120 -2.50 -4.80 -18.89
CA VAL A 120 -3.90 -5.13 -19.26
C VAL A 120 -4.69 -3.88 -19.65
N LEU A 121 -4.49 -2.76 -18.94
CA LEU A 121 -5.11 -1.48 -19.31
C LEU A 121 -4.62 -0.98 -20.68
N GLN A 122 -3.33 -1.11 -20.97
CA GLN A 122 -2.75 -0.72 -22.26
C GLN A 122 -3.22 -1.61 -23.42
N ASP A 123 -3.35 -2.93 -23.20
CA ASP A 123 -3.86 -3.86 -24.21
C ASP A 123 -5.33 -3.55 -24.55
N HIS A 124 -6.15 -3.20 -23.55
CA HIS A 124 -7.54 -2.77 -23.78
C HIS A 124 -7.65 -1.43 -24.53
N GLU A 125 -6.76 -0.47 -24.26
CA GLU A 125 -6.73 0.82 -24.97
C GLU A 125 -6.19 0.68 -26.41
N ALA A 126 -5.35 -0.32 -26.69
CA ALA A 126 -4.81 -0.59 -28.03
C ALA A 126 -5.78 -1.31 -28.97
N GLU A 127 -6.84 -1.95 -28.43
CA GLU A 127 -7.87 -2.65 -29.19
C GLU A 127 -9.14 -1.80 -29.48
N THR A 128 -9.19 -0.54 -29.01
CA THR A 128 -10.29 0.43 -29.25
C THR A 128 -9.87 1.60 -30.12
#